data_AF-A0A439S1C7-F1
#
_entry.id   AF-A0A439S1C7-F1
#
_cell.length_a   1.000
_cell.length_b   1.000
_cell.length_c   1.000
_cell.angle_alpha   90.00
_cell.angle_beta   90.00
_cell.angle_gamma   90.00
#
_symmetry.space_group_name_H-M   'P 1'
#
loop_
_entity.id
_entity.type
_entity.pdbx_description
1 polymer ?
#
loop_
_entity_poly.entity_id
_entity_poly.type
_entity_poly.pdbx_seq_one_letter_code
_entity_poly.pdbx_strand_id
1 'polypeptide(L)' 'PLRFLMDPANHGRDSRMWNDLEWVFYEMPYDGQRIWGVTAGIIRTLYERLYT' A
#
# COMPACT_ATOMS: atom_id res chain seq x y z
N PRO A 1 0.95 -0.45 -15.62
CA PRO A 1 2.02 -1.03 -14.77
C PRO A 1 2.54 -0.09 -13.66
N LEU A 2 3.03 1.13 -13.94
CA LEU A 2 3.27 2.11 -12.84
C LEU A 2 2.00 2.89 -12.49
N ARG A 3 1.24 3.33 -13.50
CA ARG A 3 -0.04 4.03 -13.35
C ARG A 3 -1.02 3.32 -12.41
N PHE A 4 -1.06 1.98 -12.44
CA PHE A 4 -1.95 1.19 -11.59
C PHE A 4 -1.54 1.30 -10.12
N LEU A 5 -0.23 1.20 -9.82
CA LEU A 5 0.34 1.36 -8.49
C LEU A 5 0.37 2.81 -8.01
N MET A 6 0.08 3.77 -8.88
CA MET A 6 -0.03 5.19 -8.54
C MET A 6 -1.49 5.65 -8.47
N ASP A 7 -2.43 4.73 -8.69
CA ASP A 7 -3.85 5.02 -8.55
C ASP A 7 -4.25 4.80 -7.09
N PRO A 8 -4.68 5.85 -6.36
CA PRO A 8 -5.06 5.72 -4.96
C PRO A 8 -6.25 4.77 -4.74
N ALA A 9 -7.05 4.48 -5.77
CA ALA A 9 -8.12 3.47 -5.69
C ALA A 9 -7.58 2.06 -5.45
N ASN A 10 -6.32 1.80 -5.82
CA ASN A 10 -5.64 0.51 -5.58
C ASN A 10 -4.86 0.49 -4.26
N HIS A 11 -4.86 1.58 -3.48
CA HIS A 11 -4.19 1.68 -2.19
C HIS A 11 -5.17 1.31 -1.07
N GLY A 12 -5.29 0.00 -0.78
CA GLY A 12 -6.02 -0.49 0.37
C GLY A 12 -5.27 -0.19 1.67
N ARG A 13 -6.02 0.15 2.73
CA ARG A 13 -5.50 0.23 4.09
C ARG A 13 -6.10 -0.91 4.87
N ASP A 14 -5.24 -1.78 5.39
CA ASP A 14 -5.62 -2.91 6.23
C ASP A 14 -4.91 -2.79 7.58
N SER A 15 -5.42 -3.46 8.59
CA SER A 15 -4.79 -3.52 9.90
C SER A 15 -4.77 -4.94 10.43
N ARG A 16 -3.69 -5.25 11.14
CA ARG A 16 -3.50 -6.56 11.77
C ARG A 16 -3.00 -6.37 13.19
N MET A 17 -3.59 -7.13 14.11
CA MET A 17 -3.13 -7.19 15.48
C MET A 17 -1.84 -8.01 15.56
N TRP A 18 -0.77 -7.42 16.10
CA TRP A 18 0.50 -8.07 16.40
C TRP A 18 0.94 -7.67 17.82
N ASN A 19 1.15 -8.64 18.72
CA ASN A 19 1.59 -8.40 20.11
C ASN A 19 0.75 -7.32 20.83
N ASP A 20 -0.58 -7.43 20.74
CA ASP A 20 -1.55 -6.46 21.31
C ASP A 20 -1.44 -5.02 20.76
N LEU A 21 -0.65 -4.82 19.69
CA LEU A 21 -0.55 -3.58 18.96
C LEU A 21 -1.26 -3.72 17.61
N GLU A 22 -2.11 -2.74 17.29
CA GLU A 22 -2.70 -2.65 15.96
C GLU A 22 -1.64 -2.12 14.98
N TRP A 23 -1.26 -2.96 14.03
CA TRP A 23 -0.33 -2.60 12.95
C TRP A 23 -1.13 -2.33 11.69
N VAL A 24 -1.14 -1.06 11.29
CA VAL A 24 -1.76 -0.61 10.04
C VAL A 24 -0.73 -0.70 8.91
N PHE A 25 -1.13 -1.29 7.79
CA PHE A 25 -0.30 -1.36 6.59
C PHE A 25 -1.12 -1.05 5.35
N TYR A 26 -0.41 -0.64 4.30
CA TYR A 26 -1.00 -0.50 2.97
C TYR A 26 -0.88 -1.82 2.22
N GLU A 27 -1.92 -2.12 1.44
CA GLU A 27 -1.92 -3.21 0.48
C GLU A 27 -2.36 -2.75 -0.90
N MET A 28 -1.81 -3.38 -1.93
CA MET A 28 -2.10 -3.08 -3.33
C MET A 28 -2.18 -4.41 -4.09
N PRO A 29 -3.39 -4.88 -4.45
CA PRO A 29 -3.54 -6.08 -5.26
C PRO A 29 -3.14 -5.78 -6.71
N TYR A 30 -2.17 -6.50 -7.25
CA TYR A 30 -1.71 -6.35 -8.63
C TYR A 30 -1.51 -7.72 -9.27
N ASP A 31 -2.23 -7.98 -10.36
CA ASP A 31 -2.06 -9.17 -11.21
C ASP A 31 -2.08 -10.50 -10.42
N GLY A 32 -3.06 -10.63 -9.51
CA GLY A 32 -3.20 -11.81 -8.64
C GLY A 32 -2.22 -11.88 -7.46
N GLN A 33 -1.31 -10.92 -7.34
CA GLN A 33 -0.37 -10.80 -6.23
C GLN A 33 -0.79 -9.69 -5.28
N ARG A 34 -0.51 -9.86 -3.98
CA ARG A 34 -0.69 -8.79 -2.99
C ARG A 34 0.66 -8.16 -2.73
N ILE A 35 0.78 -6.86 -3.03
CA ILE A 35 1.92 -6.03 -2.62
C ILE A 35 1.54 -5.38 -1.30
N TRP A 36 2.31 -5.61 -0.25
CA TRP A 36 1.98 -5.15 1.10
C TRP A 36 3.24 -4.83 1.91
N GLY A 37 3.06 -4.31 3.12
CA GLY A 37 4.15 -4.00 4.03
C GLY A 37 5.04 -2.86 3.52
N VAL A 38 6.36 -3.01 3.67
CA VAL A 38 7.34 -1.95 3.36
C VAL A 38 7.26 -1.51 1.89
N THR A 39 7.09 -2.45 0.96
CA THR A 39 7.02 -2.14 -0.48
C THR A 39 5.81 -1.27 -0.80
N ALA A 40 4.63 -1.60 -0.26
CA ALA A 40 3.43 -0.77 -0.44
C ALA A 40 3.59 0.62 0.19
N GLY A 41 4.28 0.71 1.33
CA GLY A 41 4.64 1.98 1.96
C GLY A 41 5.56 2.86 1.10
N ILE A 42 6.57 2.27 0.45
CA ILE A 42 7.46 3.00 -0.49
C ILE A 42 6.66 3.53 -1.67
N ILE A 43 5.80 2.70 -2.28
CA ILE A 43 4.95 3.10 -3.41
C ILE A 43 4.02 4.24 -3.01
N ARG A 44 3.37 4.13 -1.84
CA ARG A 44 2.50 5.17 -1.29
C ARG A 44 3.26 6.48 -1.06
N THR A 45 4.46 6.41 -0.50
CA THR A 45 5.32 7.58 -0.27
C THR A 45 5.73 8.24 -1.58
N LEU A 46 6.05 7.43 -2.60
CA LEU A 46 6.37 7.93 -3.93
C LEU A 46 5.14 8.62 -4.56
N TYR A 47 3.96 8.02 -4.44
CA TYR A 47 2.70 8.62 -4.89
C TYR A 47 2.46 9.98 -4.22
N GLU A 48 2.56 10.05 -2.89
CA GLU A 48 2.35 11.28 -2.13
C GLU A 48 3.30 12.40 -2.55
N ARG A 49 4.55 12.08 -2.90
CA ARG A 49 5.54 13.07 -3.36
C ARG A 49 5.33 13.57 -4.78
N LEU A 50 4.73 12.77 -5.65
CA LEU A 50 4.61 13.08 -7.08
C LEU A 50 3.25 13.70 -7.45
N TYR A 51 2.21 13.44 -6.65
CA TYR A 51 0.83 13.80 -6.97
C TYR A 51 0.14 14.69 -5.92
N THR A 52 0.86 15.13 -4.89
CA THR A 52 0.42 16.14 -3.90
C THR A 52 1.18 17.44 -4.10
#